data_AF-A0A1Z8U108-F1
#
_entry.id   AF-A0A1Z8U108-F1
#
_cell.length_a   1.000
_cell.length_b   1.000
_cell.length_c   1.000
_cell.angle_alpha   90.00
_cell.angle_beta   90.00
_cell.angle_gamma   90.00
#
_symmetry.space_group_name_H-M   'P 1'
#
loop_
_entity.id
_entity.type
_entity.pdbx_description
1 polymer ?
#
loop_
_entity_poly.entity_id
_entity_poly.type
_entity_poly.pdbx_seq_one_letter_code
_entity_poly.pdbx_strand_id
1 'polypeptide(L)' 'MFKLVFILMIMNGSEVEGQITYSSMQKCIWYASQINVHEDRLVGNYSAWCKPVAVEKVDEG' A
#
# COMPACT_ATOMS: atom_id res chain seq x y z
N MET A 1 -19.15 -6.05 11.03
CA MET A 1 -18.30 -7.17 10.54
C MET A 1 -16.95 -6.62 10.09
N PHE A 2 -15.81 -7.19 10.48
CA PHE A 2 -14.51 -6.72 10.00
C PHE A 2 -14.17 -7.30 8.62
N LYS A 3 -13.59 -6.48 7.74
CA LYS A 3 -13.04 -6.90 6.44
C LYS A 3 -11.52 -6.69 6.47
N LEU A 4 -10.78 -7.70 6.04
CA LEU A 4 -9.34 -7.57 5.82
C LEU A 4 -9.09 -6.84 4.50
N VAL A 5 -8.30 -5.77 4.55
CA VAL A 5 -7.80 -5.04 3.39
C VAL A 5 -6.29 -4.88 3.49
N PHE A 6 -5.66 -4.59 2.36
CA PHE A 6 -4.21 -4.49 2.24
C PHE A 6 -3.87 -3.10 1.73
N ILE A 7 -3.23 -2.29 2.56
CA ILE A 7 -2.87 -0.91 2.25
C ILE A 7 -1.45 -0.91 1.69
N LEU A 8 -1.30 -0.48 0.44
CA LEU A 8 -0.03 -0.09 -0.14
C LEU A 8 0.30 1.32 0.37
N MET A 9 1.37 1.46 1.14
CA MET A 9 1.89 2.75 1.55
C MET A 9 3.09 3.10 0.67
N ILE A 10 3.10 4.32 0.13
CA ILE A 10 4.18 4.89 -0.66
C ILE A 10 4.85 5.96 0.19
N MET A 11 6.16 5.83 0.36
CA MET A 11 7.01 6.74 1.09
C MET A 11 7.96 7.47 0.17
N ASN A 12 8.31 8.68 0.58
CA ASN A 12 9.46 9.41 0.07
C ASN A 12 10.38 9.71 1.27
N GLY A 13 11.43 8.90 1.43
CA GLY A 13 12.23 8.86 2.65
C GLY A 13 11.39 8.45 3.86
N SER A 14 11.14 9.39 4.78
CA SER A 14 10.36 9.15 6.02
C SER A 14 8.93 9.66 5.95
N GLU A 15 8.53 10.32 4.86
CA GLU A 15 7.20 10.90 4.70
C GLU A 15 6.29 9.96 3.91
N VAL A 16 5.04 9.83 4.36
CA VAL A 16 4.01 9.10 3.62
C VAL A 16 3.47 10.02 2.53
N GLU A 17 3.76 9.70 1.27
CA GLU A 17 3.29 10.48 0.13
C GLU A 17 1.92 9.99 -0.37
N GLY A 18 1.63 8.70 -0.20
CA GLY A 18 0.37 8.13 -0.68
C GLY A 18 -0.01 6.80 -0.05
N GLN A 19 -1.32 6.50 -0.07
CA GLN A 19 -1.87 5.22 0.36
C GLN A 19 -2.95 4.73 -0.61
N ILE A 20 -2.92 3.44 -0.94
CA ILE A 20 -3.90 2.79 -1.81
C ILE A 20 -4.37 1.50 -1.17
N THR A 21 -5.68 1.25 -1.16
CA THR A 21 -6.25 0.04 -0.55
C THR A 21 -6.56 -1.02 -1.61
N TYR A 22 -6.16 -2.26 -1.33
CA TYR A 22 -6.46 -3.44 -2.14
C TYR A 22 -7.22 -4.49 -1.32
N SER A 23 -8.09 -5.25 -1.98
CA SER A 23 -8.75 -6.41 -1.39
C SER A 23 -7.90 -7.69 -1.43
N SER A 24 -6.80 -7.70 -2.19
CA SER A 24 -5.92 -8.85 -2.37
C SER A 24 -4.50 -8.53 -1.93
N MET A 25 -3.96 -9.38 -1.05
CA MET A 25 -2.57 -9.30 -0.58
C MET A 25 -1.58 -9.39 -1.74
N GLN A 26 -1.82 -10.32 -2.67
CA GLN A 26 -0.94 -10.57 -3.81
C GLN A 26 -0.82 -9.33 -4.71
N LYS A 27 -1.93 -8.63 -4.98
CA LYS A 27 -1.90 -7.38 -5.75
C LYS A 27 -1.11 -6.30 -5.03
N CYS A 28 -1.35 -6.12 -3.74
CA CYS A 28 -0.66 -5.12 -2.92
C CYS A 28 0.87 -5.37 -2.87
N ILE A 29 1.29 -6.62 -2.68
CA ILE A 29 2.72 -7.02 -2.72
C ILE A 29 3.32 -6.78 -4.11
N TRP A 30 2.59 -7.14 -5.18
CA TRP A 30 3.07 -6.96 -6.54
C TRP A 30 3.36 -5.48 -6.85
N TYR A 31 2.42 -4.57 -6.53
CA TYR A 31 2.63 -3.13 -6.73
C TYR A 31 3.78 -2.58 -5.89
N ALA A 32 3.90 -2.99 -4.62
CA ALA A 32 5.03 -2.60 -3.78
C ALA A 32 6.38 -3.01 -4.39
N SER A 33 6.45 -4.23 -4.93
CA SER A 33 7.65 -4.73 -5.61
C SER A 33 7.99 -3.92 -6.87
N GLN A 34 7.00 -3.55 -7.68
CA GLN A 34 7.26 -2.73 -8.87
C GLN A 34 7.80 -1.34 -8.52
N ILE A 35 7.25 -0.70 -7.49
CA ILE A 35 7.71 0.63 -7.06
C ILE A 35 9.15 0.56 -6.54
N ASN A 36 9.46 -0.41 -5.67
CA ASN A 36 10.80 -0.55 -5.11
C ASN A 36 11.86 -0.92 -6.15
N VAL A 37 11.51 -1.68 -7.19
CA VAL A 37 12.42 -1.96 -8.32
C VAL A 37 12.69 -0.71 -9.16
N HIS A 38 11.73 0.21 -9.22
CA HIS A 38 11.88 1.47 -9.96
C HIS A 38 12.58 2.57 -9.17
N GLU A 39 12.67 2.49 -7.84
CA GLU A 39 13.39 3.47 -6.99
C GLU A 39 14.79 3.77 -7.53
N ASP A 40 15.54 2.75 -7.95
CA ASP A 40 16.87 2.90 -8.57
C ASP A 40 16.88 3.84 -9.80
N ARG A 41 15.72 4.11 -10.39
CA ARG A 41 15.53 4.96 -11.58
C ARG A 41 14.66 6.20 -11.32
N LEU A 42 14.08 6.35 -10.12
CA LEU A 42 13.21 7.48 -9.77
C LEU A 42 14.05 8.60 -9.15
N VAL A 43 13.63 9.85 -9.41
CA VAL A 43 14.26 11.02 -8.79
C VAL A 43 13.65 11.20 -7.39
N GLY A 44 14.21 10.51 -6.39
CA GLY A 44 13.77 10.54 -4.99
C GLY A 44 13.98 9.20 -4.27
N ASN A 45 13.85 9.18 -2.94
CA ASN A 45 14.02 7.97 -2.12
C ASN A 45 12.66 7.28 -1.92
N TYR A 46 12.09 6.78 -3.00
CA TYR A 46 10.74 6.22 -2.98
C TYR A 46 10.74 4.75 -2.56
N SER A 47 10.05 4.44 -1.48
CA SER A 47 9.83 3.05 -1.07
C SER A 47 8.34 2.76 -0.89
N ALA A 48 7.95 1.52 -1.10
CA ALA A 48 6.58 1.07 -0.93
C ALA A 48 6.51 -0.23 -0.15
N TRP A 49 5.50 -0.35 0.70
CA TRP A 49 5.21 -1.59 1.43
C TRP A 49 3.73 -1.86 1.53
N CYS A 50 3.41 -3.14 1.73
CA CYS A 50 2.06 -3.61 1.91
C CYS A 50 1.79 -3.90 3.39
N LYS A 51 0.72 -3.31 3.95
CA LYS A 51 0.28 -3.54 5.33
C LYS A 51 -1.14 -4.12 5.37
N PRO A 52 -1.37 -5.27 6.02
CA PRO A 52 -2.73 -5.76 6.27
C PRO A 52 -3.41 -4.92 7.35
N VAL A 53 -4.66 -4.54 7.12
CA VAL A 53 -5.49 -3.76 8.05
C VAL A 53 -6.90 -4.36 8.10
N ALA A 54 -7.40 -4.59 9.31
CA ALA A 54 -8.81 -4.93 9.51
C ALA A 54 -9.61 -3.62 9.58
N VAL A 55 -10.56 -3.45 8.67
CA VAL A 55 -11.49 -2.30 8.66
C VAL A 55 -12.88 -2.75 9.06
N GLU A 56 -13.58 -1.96 9.86
CA GLU A 56 -15.00 -2.20 10.14
C GLU A 56 -15.80 -1.96 8.85
N LYS A 57 -16.65 -2.93 8.48
CA LYS A 57 -17.73 -2.64 7.53
C LYS A 57 -18.69 -1.69 8.22
N VAL A 58 -18.78 -0.47 7.72
CA VAL A 58 -19.94 0.38 7.97
C VAL A 58 -21.06 -0.24 7.14
N ASP A 59 -22.03 -0.86 7.80
CA ASP A 59 -23.27 -1.29 7.14
C ASP A 59 -23.98 0.00 6.67
N GLU A 60 -23.88 0.29 5.37
CA GLU A 60 -24.77 1.26 4.72
C GLU A 60 -26.14 0.58 4.63
N GLY A 61 -27.02 0.94 5.56
CA GLY A 61 -28.38 0.40 5.72
C GLY A 61 -29.32 0.68 4.56
#